data_AF-A0A7C6EDI8-F1
#
_entry.id   AF-A0A7C6EDI8-F1
#
_cell.length_a   1.000
_cell.length_b   1.000
_cell.length_c   1.000
_cell.angle_alpha   90.00
_cell.angle_beta   90.00
_cell.angle_gamma   90.00
#
_symmetry.space_group_name_H-M   'P 1'
#
loop_
_entity.id
_entity.type
_entity.pdbx_description
1 polymer ?
#
loop_
_entity_poly.entity_id
_entity_poly.type
_entity_poly.pdbx_seq_one_letter_code
_entity_poly.pdbx_strand_id
1 'polypeptide(L)' 'MFKNIKTIAFFTILSRILGFIRDLLITRYFGADIYTDMFFVAFKIPNYFRRIFGEGAVNSSVVPVLS' A
#
# COMPACT_ATOMS: atom_id res chain seq x y z
N MET A 1 -15.76 7.83 18.12
CA MET A 1 -15.75 7.37 16.72
C MET A 1 -14.93 8.28 15.78
N PHE A 2 -15.21 9.59 15.69
CA PHE A 2 -14.53 10.50 14.76
C PHE A 2 -13.01 10.70 14.97
N LYS A 3 -12.49 10.57 16.20
CA LYS A 3 -11.06 10.74 16.51
C LYS A 3 -10.20 9.68 15.78
N ASN A 4 -10.59 8.41 15.85
CA ASN A 4 -9.84 7.31 15.22
C ASN A 4 -9.91 7.38 13.69
N ILE A 5 -11.07 7.77 13.14
CA ILE A 5 -11.26 7.96 11.69
C ILE A 5 -10.32 9.05 11.17
N LYS A 6 -10.22 10.19 11.87
CA LYS A 6 -9.30 11.28 11.49
C LYS A 6 -7.85 10.82 11.48
N THR A 7 -7.42 10.08 12.50
CA THR A 7 -6.05 9.55 12.58
C THR A 7 -5.74 8.57 11.45
N ILE A 8 -6.64 7.62 11.17
CA ILE A 8 -6.46 6.64 10.08
C ILE A 8 -6.45 7.34 8.72
N ALA A 9 -7.38 8.27 8.47
CA ALA A 9 -7.44 9.04 7.23
C ALA A 9 -6.17 9.86 7.00
N PHE A 10 -5.65 10.51 8.06
CA PHE A 10 -4.40 11.25 8.01
C PHE A 10 -3.22 10.36 7.61
N PHE A 11 -3.03 9.22 8.29
CA PHE A 11 -1.95 8.28 7.95
C PHE A 11 -2.14 7.65 6.56
N THR A 12 -3.37 7.46 6.10
CA THR A 12 -3.67 6.94 4.76
C THR A 12 -3.23 7.92 3.67
N ILE A 13 -3.57 9.20 3.82
CA ILE A 13 -3.18 10.25 2.86
C ILE A 13 -1.65 10.43 2.89
N LEU A 14 -1.06 10.48 4.08
CA LEU A 14 0.39 10.60 4.24
C LEU A 14 1.14 9.46 3.53
N SER A 15 0.67 8.23 3.70
CA SER A 15 1.25 7.06 3.03
C SER A 15 1.14 7.14 1.50
N ARG A 16 0.04 7.68 0.97
CA ARG A 16 -0.15 7.88 -0.48
C ARG A 16 0.82 8.93 -1.03
N ILE A 17 1.00 10.05 -0.32
CA ILE A 17 1.96 11.10 -0.71
C ILE A 17 3.39 10.55 -0.71
N LEU A 18 3.78 9.83 0.34
CA LEU A 18 5.10 9.20 0.41
C LEU A 18 5.32 8.16 -0.70
N GLY A 19 4.29 7.35 -1.02
CA GLY A 19 4.32 6.42 -2.15
C GLY A 19 4.51 7.12 -3.49
N PHE A 20 3.80 8.24 -3.70
CA PHE A 20 3.96 9.05 -4.91
C PHE A 20 5.36 9.66 -5.04
N ILE A 21 5.91 10.19 -3.94
CA ILE A 21 7.28 10.73 -3.92
C ILE A 21 8.28 9.62 -4.26
N ARG A 22 8.13 8.43 -3.69
CA ARG A 22 8.96 7.27 -4.03
C ARG A 22 8.94 6.98 -5.53
N ASP A 23 7.75 6.92 -6.13
CA ASP A 23 7.61 6.59 -7.55
C ASP A 23 8.21 7.68 -8.46
N LEU A 24 8.11 8.95 -8.04
CA LEU A 24 8.75 10.09 -8.72
C LEU A 24 10.28 10.03 -8.63
N LEU A 25 10.83 9.65 -7.48
CA LEU A 25 12.27 9.47 -7.31
C LEU A 25 12.78 8.30 -8.15
N ILE A 26 12.08 7.16 -8.17
CA ILE A 26 12.46 6.00 -8.99
C ILE A 26 12.49 6.39 -10.47
N THR A 27 11.44 7.07 -10.96
CA THR A 27 11.39 7.54 -12.34
C THR A 27 12.51 8.53 -12.65
N ARG A 28 12.88 9.41 -11.71
CA ARG A 28 13.91 10.43 -11.93
C ARG A 28 15.34 9.88 -11.92
N TYR A 29 15.63 8.88 -11.08
CA TYR A 29 16.97 8.31 -10.97
C TYR A 29 17.20 7.13 -11.93
N PHE A 30 16.19 6.30 -12.17
CA PHE A 30 16.31 5.11 -13.02
C PHE A 30 15.72 5.28 -14.41
N GLY A 31 14.78 6.23 -14.60
CA GLY A 31 14.12 6.44 -15.89
C GLY A 31 13.15 5.33 -16.27
N ALA A 32 12.60 5.44 -17.48
CA ALA A 32 11.81 4.39 -18.12
C ALA A 32 12.78 3.37 -18.74
N ASP A 33 13.03 2.29 -18.01
CA ASP A 33 13.93 1.22 -18.41
C ASP A 33 13.34 -0.14 -18.03
N ILE A 34 13.76 -1.18 -18.76
CA ILE A 34 13.19 -2.53 -18.65
C ILE A 34 13.38 -3.11 -17.25
N TYR A 35 14.49 -2.78 -16.57
CA TYR A 35 14.75 -3.22 -15.20
C TYR A 35 13.80 -2.55 -14.19
N THR A 36 13.49 -1.26 -14.39
CA THR A 36 12.55 -0.51 -13.53
C THR A 36 11.13 -1.08 -13.67
N ASP A 37 10.71 -1.41 -14.89
CA ASP A 37 9.40 -2.02 -15.14
C ASP A 37 9.30 -3.44 -14.54
N MET A 38 10.35 -4.26 -14.69
CA MET A 38 10.43 -5.58 -14.08
C MET A 38 10.37 -5.50 -12.55
N PHE A 39 11.07 -4.54 -11.94
CA PHE A 39 11.01 -4.30 -10.50
C PHE A 39 9.58 -3.98 -10.04
N PHE A 40 8.88 -3.07 -10.73
CA PHE A 40 7.51 -2.74 -10.38
C PHE A 40 6.56 -3.91 -10.53
N VAL A 41 6.70 -4.73 -11.58
CA VAL A 41 5.90 -5.95 -11.76
C VAL A 41 6.17 -6.96 -10.64
N ALA A 42 7.43 -7.22 -10.32
CA ALA A 42 7.80 -8.12 -9.23
C ALA A 42 7.24 -7.64 -7.88
N PHE A 43 7.28 -6.33 -7.60
CA PHE A 43 6.74 -5.75 -6.37
C PHE A 43 5.21 -5.80 -6.26
N LYS A 44 4.46 -6.04 -7.35
CA LYS A 44 2.99 -6.17 -7.27
C LYS A 44 2.58 -7.40 -6.48
N ILE A 45 3.27 -8.53 -6.66
CA ILE A 45 2.95 -9.81 -6.00
C ILE A 45 2.89 -9.66 -4.47
N PRO A 46 3.95 -9.21 -3.77
CA PRO A 46 3.90 -9.01 -2.32
C PRO A 46 2.90 -7.92 -1.92
N ASN A 47 2.71 -6.89 -2.74
CA ASN A 47 1.73 -5.84 -2.45
C ASN A 47 0.28 -6.37 -2.49
N TYR A 48 -0.03 -7.32 -3.36
CA TYR A 48 -1.34 -7.99 -3.37
C TYR A 48 -1.57 -8.77 -2.09
N PHE A 49 -0.59 -9.55 -1.64
CA PHE A 49 -0.67 -10.25 -0.35
C PHE A 49 -0.87 -9.27 0.81
N ARG A 50 -0.06 -8.21 0.88
CA ARG A 50 -0.19 -7.17 1.91
C ARG A 50 -1.58 -6.53 1.91
N ARG A 51 -2.18 -6.29 0.74
CA ARG A 51 -3.55 -5.75 0.65
C ARG A 51 -4.59 -6.74 1.18
N ILE A 52 -4.54 -7.99 0.75
CA ILE A 52 -5.50 -9.02 1.15
C ILE A 52 -5.50 -9.20 2.68
N PHE A 53 -4.33 -9.29 3.29
CA PHE A 53 -4.22 -9.50 4.74
C PHE A 53 -4.38 -8.21 5.56
N GLY A 54 -3.91 -7.07 5.05
CA GLY A 54 -3.84 -5.80 5.80
C GLY A 54 -5.00 -4.84 5.61
N GLU A 55 -5.73 -4.89 4.48
CA GLU A 55 -6.89 -4.00 4.23
C GLU A 55 -8.19 -4.52 4.87
N GLY A 56 -8.11 -5.57 5.67
CA GLY A 56 -9.22 -6.04 6.49
C GLY A 56 -10.13 -7.07 5.82
N ALA A 57 -9.85 -7.51 4.58
CA ALA A 57 -10.63 -8.57 3.93
C ALA A 57 -10.57 -9.90 4.71
N VAL A 58 -9.40 -10.22 5.27
CA VAL A 58 -9.22 -11.35 6.19
C VAL A 58 -9.74 -11.01 7.59
N ASN A 59 -9.58 -9.76 8.04
CA ASN A 59 -10.05 -9.35 9.36
C ASN A 59 -11.59 -9.39 9.46
N SER A 60 -12.32 -9.06 8.38
CA SER A 60 -13.79 -9.11 8.32
C SER A 60 -14.37 -10.52 8.33
N SER A 61 -13.61 -11.52 7.87
CA SER A 61 -14.05 -12.92 7.88
C SER A 61 -13.59 -13.68 9.13
N VAL A 62 -12.46 -13.29 9.73
CA VAL A 62 -11.87 -13.98 10.89
C VAL A 62 -12.34 -13.42 12.23
N VAL A 63 -12.46 -12.09 12.37
CA VAL A 63 -12.87 -11.47 13.65
C VAL A 63 -14.23 -11.94 14.15
N PRO A 64 -15.29 -12.09 13.32
CA PRO A 64 -16.60 -12.55 13.79
C PRO A 64 -16.65 -14.04 14.15
N VAL A 65 -15.69 -14.85 13.68
CA VAL A 65 -15.66 -16.30 13.91
C VAL A 65 -14.86 -16.63 15.18
N LEU A 66 -13.96 -15.75 15.60
CA LEU A 66 -13.13 -15.89 16.81
C LEU A 66 -13.59 -15.01 17.98
N SER A 67 -14.72 -14.30 17.84
CA SER A 67 -15.30 -13.41 18.85
C SER A 67 -16.34 -14.07 19.73
#